data_AF-B0JFN3-F1
#
_entry.id   AF-B0JFN3-F1
#
_cell.length_a   1.000
_cell.length_b   1.000
_cell.length_c   1.000
_cell.angle_alpha   90.00
_cell.angle_beta   90.00
_cell.angle_gamma   90.00
#
_symmetry.space_group_name_H-M   'P 1'
#
loop_
_entity.id
_entity.type
_entity.pdbx_description
1 polymer ?
#
loop_
_entity_poly.entity_id
_entity_poly.type
_entity_poly.pdbx_seq_one_letter_code
_entity_poly.pdbx_strand_id
1 'polypeptide(L)'
;MEAYACNFCQHIFTANLEQQVLKMADSQLPLTWYWNGKYWQGLPREGMEMAGFYLIIGLGFVIFPTAIVATGAYLFPPVEGSPLSWVPLFWSILTFVCHAICLLWLMIEYYQFPVNMYLRALARRWQNSVVTRLLS
;
A
#
# COMPACT_ATOMS: atom_id res chain seq x y z
N MET A 1 30.02 -4.83 11.63
CA MET A 1 28.58 -4.70 11.30
C MET A 1 28.07 -6.12 11.15
N GLU A 2 27.01 -6.48 11.88
CA GLU A 2 26.48 -7.84 11.88
C GLU A 2 25.17 -7.90 11.10
N ALA A 3 24.94 -8.99 10.37
CA ALA A 3 23.71 -9.23 9.61
C ALA A 3 22.84 -10.27 10.31
N TYR A 4 21.55 -9.97 10.44
CA TYR A 4 20.55 -10.82 11.08
C TYR A 4 19.38 -11.07 10.12
N ALA A 5 18.93 -12.32 10.02
CA ALA A 5 17.75 -12.68 9.25
C ALA A 5 16.54 -12.87 10.18
N CYS A 6 15.40 -12.28 9.84
CA CYS A 6 14.16 -12.54 10.55
C CYS A 6 13.39 -13.69 9.90
N ASN A 7 13.26 -14.82 10.58
CA ASN A 7 12.49 -15.97 10.08
C ASN A 7 10.99 -15.64 9.90
N PHE A 8 10.45 -14.75 10.72
CA PHE A 8 9.05 -14.36 10.63
C PHE A 8 8.78 -13.35 9.52
N CYS A 9 9.64 -12.34 9.33
CA CYS A 9 9.44 -11.29 8.33
C CYS A 9 10.11 -11.61 6.98
N GLN A 10 10.97 -12.62 6.94
CA GLN A 10 11.79 -13.00 5.78
C GLN A 10 12.59 -11.85 5.17
N HIS A 11 13.09 -10.96 6.03
CA HIS A 11 13.97 -9.86 5.64
C HIS A 11 15.32 -9.96 6.37
N ILE A 12 16.35 -9.46 5.70
CA ILE A 12 17.70 -9.32 6.24
C ILE A 12 17.83 -7.90 6.82
N PHE A 13 18.36 -7.84 8.03
CA PHE A 13 18.66 -6.63 8.76
C PHE A 13 20.17 -6.54 8.99
N THR A 14 20.70 -5.33 8.94
CA THR A 14 22.06 -5.00 9.35
C THR A 14 21.97 -4.21 10.65
N ALA A 15 22.62 -4.69 11.69
CA ALA A 15 22.68 -3.99 12.96
C ALA A 15 24.07 -3.39 13.16
N ASN A 16 24.10 -2.09 13.43
CA ASN A 16 25.25 -1.42 14.00
C ASN A 16 24.99 -1.21 15.49
N LEU A 17 25.55 -2.10 16.31
CA LEU A 17 25.38 -2.06 17.77
C LEU A 17 26.10 -0.86 18.40
N GLU A 18 27.20 -0.37 17.81
CA GLU A 18 27.93 0.80 18.29
C GLU A 18 27.11 2.08 18.10
N GLN A 19 26.45 2.21 16.95
CA GLN A 19 25.60 3.35 16.64
C GLN A 19 24.15 3.17 17.12
N GLN A 20 23.82 1.98 17.64
CA GLN A 20 22.46 1.54 18.00
C GLN A 20 21.44 1.74 16.87
N VAL A 21 21.85 1.45 15.65
CA VAL A 21 21.03 1.56 14.43
C VAL A 21 20.75 0.18 13.86
N LEU A 22 19.50 -0.05 13.51
CA LEU A 22 19.04 -1.23 12.78
C LEU A 22 18.54 -0.79 11.40
N LYS A 23 19.07 -1.39 10.33
CA LYS A 23 18.72 -1.06 8.96
C LYS A 23 18.25 -2.31 8.22
N MET A 24 17.09 -2.26 7.57
CA MET A 24 16.64 -3.32 6.67
C MET A 24 17.49 -3.28 5.40
N ALA A 25 18.21 -4.37 5.11
CA ALA A 25 19.17 -4.46 4.01
C ALA A 25 18.53 -4.89 2.69
N ASP A 26 17.38 -5.54 2.75
CA ASP A 26 16.69 -6.18 1.62
C ASP A 26 15.54 -5.32 1.04
N SER A 27 15.45 -4.05 1.43
CA SER A 27 14.43 -3.12 0.95
C SER A 27 15.04 -2.04 0.07
N GLN A 28 14.42 -1.75 -1.08
CA GLN A 28 14.85 -0.66 -1.99
C GLN A 28 14.92 0.70 -1.28
N LEU A 29 13.97 0.97 -0.37
CA LEU A 29 14.06 2.09 0.56
C LEU A 29 14.44 1.57 1.95
N PRO A 30 15.69 1.77 2.41
CA PRO A 30 16.16 1.20 3.66
C PRO A 30 15.39 1.79 4.84
N LEU A 31 14.50 0.99 5.45
CA LEU A 31 13.94 1.36 6.74
C LEU A 31 15.07 1.30 7.77
N THR A 32 15.29 2.44 8.42
CA THR A 32 16.30 2.60 9.44
C THR A 32 15.63 2.97 10.75
N TRP A 33 15.95 2.25 11.81
CA TRP A 33 15.48 2.53 13.16
C TRP A 33 16.68 2.82 14.04
N TYR A 34 16.56 3.83 14.89
CA TYR A 34 17.55 4.11 15.93
C TYR A 34 16.96 3.81 17.30
N TRP A 35 17.79 3.32 18.20
CA TRP A 35 17.43 3.12 19.60
C TRP A 35 17.79 4.37 20.41
N ASN A 36 16.82 4.96 21.13
CA ASN A 36 17.07 6.12 21.98
C ASN A 36 17.36 5.79 23.46
N GLY A 37 17.47 4.51 23.80
CA GLY A 37 17.56 4.03 25.19
C GLY A 37 16.25 3.52 25.79
N LYS A 38 15.09 3.97 25.29
CA LYS A 38 13.76 3.51 25.74
C LYS A 38 12.96 2.82 24.65
N TYR A 39 13.00 3.33 23.42
CA TYR A 39 12.22 2.79 22.31
C TYR A 39 12.96 2.93 20.98
N TRP A 40 12.59 2.07 20.03
CA TRP A 40 13.02 2.15 18.64
C TRP A 40 12.22 3.25 17.94
N GLN A 41 12.91 4.27 17.43
CA GLN A 41 12.33 5.29 16.59
C GLN A 41 12.70 5.02 15.14
N GLY A 42 11.71 5.02 14.25
CA GLY A 42 11.96 5.00 12.81
C GLY A 42 12.53 6.35 12.40
N LEU A 43 13.67 6.35 11.72
CA LEU A 43 14.10 7.55 11.02
C LEU A 43 13.18 7.80 9.83
N PRO A 44 12.84 9.07 9.54
CA PRO A 44 12.10 9.42 8.35
C PRO A 44 12.85 8.89 7.12
N ARG A 45 12.12 8.20 6.22
CA ARG A 45 12.67 7.67 4.97
C ARG A 45 13.21 8.81 4.11
N GLU A 46 14.41 8.65 3.55
CA GLU A 46 14.85 9.47 2.41
C GLU A 46 13.77 9.38 1.32
N GLY A 47 13.21 10.53 0.92
CA GLY A 47 12.10 10.62 -0.04
C GLY A 47 10.73 11.01 0.54
N MET A 48 10.61 11.24 1.85
CA MET A 48 9.37 11.77 2.45
C MET A 48 8.99 13.17 1.91
N GLU A 49 9.98 13.95 1.45
CA GLU A 49 9.75 15.25 0.79
C GLU A 49 8.93 15.12 -0.52
N MET A 50 8.99 13.97 -1.19
CA MET A 50 8.28 13.72 -2.45
C MET A 50 6.90 13.07 -2.26
N ALA A 51 6.50 12.74 -1.03
CA ALA A 51 5.24 12.04 -0.74
C ALA A 51 4.01 12.81 -1.25
N GLY A 52 4.02 14.15 -1.12
CA GLY A 52 2.94 15.00 -1.63
C GLY A 52 2.84 14.99 -3.16
N PHE A 53 3.98 15.00 -3.85
CA PHE A 53 4.02 14.94 -5.31
C PHE A 53 3.49 13.61 -5.85
N TYR A 54 3.89 12.49 -5.24
CA TYR A 54 3.36 11.17 -5.59
C TYR A 54 1.85 11.05 -5.34
N LEU A 55 1.34 11.68 -4.28
CA LEU A 55 -0.10 11.72 -4.01
C LEU A 55 -0.86 12.45 -5.13
N ILE A 56 -0.36 13.59 -5.58
CA ILE A 56 -0.97 14.35 -6.68
C ILE A 56 -0.97 13.52 -7.97
N ILE A 57 0.16 12.88 -8.32
CA ILE A 57 0.26 12.01 -9.50
C ILE A 57 -0.71 10.83 -9.39
N GLY A 58 -0.75 10.15 -8.24
CA GLY A 58 -1.63 9.01 -8.03
C GLY A 58 -3.11 9.38 -8.15
N LEU A 59 -3.52 10.51 -7.56
CA LEU A 59 -4.88 11.02 -7.74
C LEU A 59 -5.16 11.39 -9.20
N GLY A 60 -4.22 12.07 -9.86
CA GLY A 60 -4.33 12.40 -11.28
C GLY A 60 -4.51 11.17 -12.16
N PHE A 61 -3.75 10.10 -11.90
CA PHE A 61 -3.82 8.83 -12.63
C PHE A 61 -5.21 8.17 -12.55
N VAL A 62 -5.92 8.32 -11.43
CA VAL A 62 -7.27 7.75 -11.25
C VAL A 62 -8.35 8.71 -11.75
N ILE A 63 -8.27 9.99 -11.36
CA ILE A 63 -9.33 10.97 -11.61
C ILE A 63 -9.34 11.40 -13.07
N PHE A 64 -8.19 11.65 -13.69
CA PHE A 64 -8.13 12.19 -15.05
C PHE A 64 -8.80 11.30 -16.11
N PRO A 65 -8.47 10.00 -16.24
CA PRO A 65 -9.14 9.12 -17.20
C PRO A 65 -10.63 8.94 -16.87
N THR A 66 -10.97 8.82 -15.59
CA THR A 66 -12.37 8.74 -15.14
C THR A 66 -13.16 9.98 -15.54
N ALA A 67 -12.58 11.16 -15.36
CA ALA A 67 -13.20 12.44 -15.70
C ALA A 67 -13.41 12.59 -17.21
N ILE A 68 -12.46 12.16 -18.05
CA ILE A 68 -12.62 12.17 -19.51
C ILE A 68 -13.82 11.30 -19.92
N VAL A 69 -13.89 10.07 -19.39
CA VAL A 69 -14.96 9.13 -19.71
C VAL A 69 -16.32 9.64 -19.21
N ALA A 70 -16.37 10.11 -17.96
CA ALA A 70 -17.60 10.64 -17.35
C ALA A 70 -18.09 11.91 -18.06
N THR A 71 -17.17 12.78 -18.49
CA THR A 71 -17.51 13.97 -19.28
C THR A 71 -18.11 13.59 -20.62
N GLY A 72 -17.58 12.55 -21.29
CA GLY A 72 -18.19 11.99 -22.50
C GLY A 72 -19.62 11.51 -22.27
N ALA A 73 -19.87 10.78 -21.17
CA ALA A 73 -21.20 10.32 -20.81
C ALA A 73 -22.17 11.47 -20.46
N TYR A 74 -21.67 12.57 -19.90
CA TYR A 74 -22.45 13.76 -19.56
C TYR A 74 -22.80 14.61 -20.79
N LEU A 75 -21.84 14.83 -21.68
CA LEU A 75 -22.03 15.65 -22.89
C LEU A 75 -22.87 14.94 -23.95
N PHE A 76 -22.80 13.61 -24.00
CA PHE A 76 -23.53 12.79 -24.97
C PHE A 76 -24.39 11.75 -24.22
N PRO A 77 -25.47 12.20 -23.56
CA PRO A 77 -26.32 11.29 -22.80
C PRO A 77 -27.00 10.27 -23.72
N PRO A 78 -27.13 9.01 -23.29
CA PRO A 78 -27.80 7.99 -24.08
C PRO A 78 -29.31 8.23 -24.15
N VAL A 79 -29.94 7.77 -25.22
CA VAL A 79 -31.40 7.80 -25.39
C VAL A 79 -32.06 6.96 -24.30
N GLU A 80 -33.01 7.55 -23.57
CA GLU A 80 -33.76 6.87 -22.51
C GLU A 80 -34.49 5.63 -23.06
N GLY A 81 -34.45 4.53 -22.32
CA GLY A 81 -35.07 3.26 -22.73
C GLY A 81 -34.30 2.46 -23.78
N SER A 82 -33.18 2.98 -24.30
CA SER A 82 -32.27 2.19 -25.15
C SER A 82 -31.62 1.06 -24.34
N PRO A 83 -31.47 -0.16 -24.91
CA PRO A 83 -30.87 -1.30 -24.22
C PRO A 83 -29.41 -1.07 -23.79
N LEU A 84 -28.73 -0.08 -24.36
CA LEU A 84 -27.32 0.25 -24.08
C LEU A 84 -27.15 1.53 -23.25
N SER A 85 -28.22 2.09 -22.70
CA SER A 85 -28.18 3.34 -21.93
C SER A 85 -27.36 3.26 -20.64
N TRP A 86 -27.12 2.06 -20.11
CA TRP A 86 -26.30 1.83 -18.91
C TRP A 86 -24.79 1.80 -19.19
N VAL A 87 -24.39 1.60 -20.46
CA VAL A 87 -22.97 1.40 -20.83
C VAL A 87 -22.09 2.60 -20.47
N PRO A 88 -22.47 3.87 -20.72
CA PRO A 88 -21.63 5.02 -20.37
C PRO A 88 -21.36 5.11 -18.86
N LEU A 89 -22.36 4.82 -18.02
CA LEU A 89 -22.20 4.82 -16.58
C LEU A 89 -21.31 3.66 -16.12
N PHE A 90 -21.58 2.45 -16.60
CA PHE A 90 -20.77 1.27 -16.28
C PHE A 90 -19.31 1.47 -16.69
N TRP A 91 -19.06 2.01 -17.88
CA TRP A 91 -17.72 2.25 -18.40
C TRP A 91 -16.96 3.30 -17.59
N SER A 92 -17.65 4.34 -17.11
CA SER A 92 -17.08 5.35 -16.21
C SER A 92 -16.62 4.72 -14.89
N ILE A 93 -17.48 3.91 -14.26
CA ILE A 93 -17.18 3.20 -13.01
C ILE A 93 -16.02 2.21 -13.21
N LEU A 94 -16.06 1.44 -14.31
CA LEU A 94 -15.02 0.46 -14.64
C LEU A 94 -13.67 1.16 -14.82
N THR A 95 -13.64 2.30 -15.51
CA THR A 95 -12.42 3.11 -15.69
C THR A 95 -11.82 3.50 -14.34
N PHE A 96 -12.64 4.02 -13.42
CA PHE A 96 -12.20 4.37 -12.07
C PHE A 96 -11.60 3.16 -11.33
N VAL A 97 -12.33 2.03 -11.32
CA VAL A 97 -11.92 0.81 -10.62
C VAL A 97 -10.60 0.26 -11.17
N CYS A 98 -10.47 0.18 -12.50
CA CYS A 98 -9.24 -0.31 -13.13
C CYS A 98 -8.03 0.55 -12.78
N HIS A 99 -8.15 1.88 -12.87
CA HIS A 99 -7.03 2.78 -12.53
C HIS A 99 -6.71 2.73 -11.03
N ALA A 100 -7.72 2.62 -10.16
CA ALA A 100 -7.52 2.44 -8.74
C ALA A 100 -6.78 1.13 -8.43
N ILE A 101 -7.14 0.02 -9.09
CA ILE A 101 -6.44 -1.27 -8.95
C ILE A 101 -4.99 -1.15 -9.42
N CYS A 102 -4.74 -0.52 -10.56
CA CYS A 102 -3.38 -0.28 -11.05
C CYS A 102 -2.54 0.53 -10.06
N LEU A 103 -3.11 1.61 -9.50
CA LEU A 103 -2.45 2.42 -8.49
C LEU A 103 -2.15 1.60 -7.21
N LEU A 104 -3.13 0.85 -6.72
CA LEU A 104 -2.96 0.00 -5.54
C LEU A 104 -1.90 -1.08 -5.76
N TRP A 105 -1.89 -1.72 -6.92
CA TRP A 105 -0.87 -2.70 -7.30
C TRP A 105 0.52 -2.05 -7.26
N LEU A 106 0.67 -0.91 -7.92
CA LEU A 106 1.94 -0.18 -7.98
C LEU A 106 2.41 0.23 -6.58
N MET A 107 1.50 0.64 -5.70
CA MET A 107 1.83 0.90 -4.29
C MET A 107 2.33 -0.35 -3.58
N ILE A 108 1.67 -1.49 -3.73
CA ILE A 108 2.10 -2.75 -3.09
C ILE A 108 3.52 -3.13 -3.52
N GLU A 109 3.80 -3.04 -4.82
CA GLU A 109 5.09 -3.37 -5.41
C GLU A 109 6.18 -2.36 -5.02
N TYR A 110 5.91 -1.06 -5.12
CA TYR A 110 6.84 0.00 -4.76
C TYR A 110 7.22 -0.04 -3.27
N TYR A 111 6.23 -0.25 -2.39
CA TYR A 111 6.48 -0.31 -0.95
C TYR A 111 7.00 -1.68 -0.49
N GLN A 112 7.16 -2.65 -1.39
CA GLN A 112 7.51 -4.05 -1.08
C GLN A 112 6.67 -4.56 0.11
N PHE A 113 5.39 -4.17 0.16
CA PHE A 113 4.59 -4.40 1.34
C PHE A 113 4.33 -5.91 1.43
N PRO A 114 4.77 -6.62 2.49
CA PRO A 114 4.61 -8.06 2.56
C PRO A 114 3.16 -8.39 2.97
N VAL A 115 2.22 -8.19 2.04
CA VAL A 115 0.77 -8.36 2.24
C VAL A 115 0.46 -9.74 2.83
N ASN A 116 1.15 -10.77 2.33
CA ASN A 116 1.03 -12.14 2.84
C ASN A 116 1.42 -12.28 4.32
N MET A 117 2.44 -11.55 4.77
CA MET A 117 2.87 -11.56 6.17
C MET A 117 1.87 -10.85 7.07
N TYR A 118 1.34 -9.71 6.61
CA TYR A 118 0.31 -8.98 7.33
C TYR A 118 -0.96 -9.82 7.50
N LEU A 119 -1.41 -10.49 6.42
CA LEU A 119 -2.55 -11.41 6.46
C LEU A 119 -2.30 -12.61 7.40
N ARG A 120 -1.10 -13.19 7.37
CA ARG A 120 -0.71 -14.28 8.30
C ARG A 120 -0.68 -13.81 9.75
N ALA A 121 -0.15 -12.63 10.03
CA ALA A 121 -0.14 -12.05 11.37
C ALA A 121 -1.57 -11.79 11.88
N LEU A 122 -2.44 -11.28 11.01
CA LEU A 122 -3.85 -11.06 11.32
C LEU A 122 -4.58 -12.39 11.58
N ALA A 123 -4.35 -13.41 10.76
CA ALA A 123 -4.91 -14.74 10.94
C ALA A 123 -4.48 -15.39 12.26
N ARG A 124 -3.19 -15.29 12.63
CA ARG A 124 -2.68 -15.78 13.93
C ARG A 124 -3.29 -15.04 15.11
N ARG A 125 -3.42 -13.71 15.00
CA ARG A 125 -4.08 -12.89 16.03
C ARG A 125 -5.54 -13.30 16.19
N TRP A 126 -6.22 -13.58 15.09
CA TRP A 126 -7.61 -14.03 15.09
C TRP A 126 -7.75 -15.42 15.72
N GLN A 127 -6.90 -16.39 15.35
CA GLN A 127 -6.84 -17.71 15.98
C GLN A 127 -6.60 -17.63 17.50
N ASN A 128 -5.61 -16.85 17.92
CA ASN A 128 -5.33 -16.67 19.36
C ASN A 128 -6.51 -16.01 20.09
N SER A 129 -7.21 -15.06 19.46
CA SER A 129 -8.38 -14.39 20.05
C SER A 129 -9.57 -15.35 20.21
N VAL A 130 -9.75 -16.28 19.26
CA VAL A 130 -10.79 -17.32 19.33
C VAL A 130 -10.45 -18.37 20.40
N VAL A 131 -9.20 -18.81 20.48
CA VAL A 131 -8.73 -19.77 21.51
C VAL A 131 -8.88 -19.18 22.92
N THR A 132 -8.56 -17.90 23.11
CA THR A 132 -8.68 -17.25 24.43
C THR A 132 -10.14 -17.11 24.88
N ARG A 133 -11.10 -17.03 23.95
CA ARG A 133 -12.56 -17.02 24.26
C ARG A 133 -13.16 -18.41 24.50
N LEU A 134 -12.51 -19.48 24.05
CA LEU A 134 -12.98 -20.86 24.24
C LEU A 134 -12.45 -21.51 25.54
N LEU A 135 -11.44 -20.89 26.17
CA LEU A 135 -10.83 -21.34 27.41
C LEU A 135 -11.25 -20.50 28.63
N SER A 136 -12.22 -19.59 28.47
CA SER A 136 -12.90 -18.81 29.52
C SER A 136 -14.34 -19.28 29.69
#